data_AF-A0A8H3QIH1-F1
#
_entry.id   AF-A0A8H3QIH1-F1
#
_cell.length_a   1.000
_cell.length_b   1.000
_cell.length_c   1.000
_cell.angle_alpha   90.00
_cell.angle_beta   90.00
_cell.angle_gamma   90.00
#
_symmetry.space_group_name_H-M   'P 1'
#
loop_
_entity.id
_entity.type
_entity.pdbx_description
1 polymer ?
#
loop_
_entity_poly.entity_id
_entity_poly.type
_entity_poly.pdbx_seq_one_letter_code
_entity_poly.pdbx_strand_id
1 'polypeptide(L)'
;MTKIDDETQAESCILDNKKMKMIIEKFKYCTEMKTNIATRHVEEVKKLYEIFRNFLKDSLDFNIRLKKYSRSVLFGTECLNDNSCTDNENLALLKDLLEESKKNHGLAKELGKRLFDGERNGGFMGELDEFKSKTFGDKSIMNELIKTQNSLQVHIQDIKNKIDLDEKTLELNEESTLNTLSLGVRLKVAAFLDNGTGKNVHKDAVKKEGKKAFINQLSNKKNELIIMNLFNEDLKSIISRIDDIKTFWKGQVKIIECLIENLEKSIGVEKIQRRQIARVLEERWKNMESECKGYSKAVNNILTTTN
;
A
#
# COMPACT_ATOMS: atom_id res chain seq x y z
N MET A 1 2.56 38.68 -23.75
CA MET A 1 1.61 37.64 -24.15
C MET A 1 2.14 36.33 -23.58
N THR A 2 1.76 36.03 -22.34
CA THR A 2 2.30 34.92 -21.56
C THR A 2 1.54 33.66 -21.98
N LYS A 3 2.25 32.64 -22.47
CA LYS A 3 1.66 31.34 -22.81
C LYS A 3 0.98 30.78 -21.56
N ILE A 4 -0.33 30.65 -21.61
CA ILE A 4 -1.09 29.80 -20.68
C ILE A 4 -0.93 28.40 -21.28
N ASP A 5 -0.13 27.55 -20.64
CA ASP A 5 0.04 26.16 -21.07
C ASP A 5 -1.31 25.45 -21.01
N ASP A 6 -1.84 25.13 -22.19
CA ASP A 6 -3.08 24.37 -22.43
C ASP A 6 -2.87 22.84 -22.32
N GLU A 7 -1.65 22.38 -22.04
CA GLU A 7 -1.30 20.97 -22.05
C GLU A 7 -1.15 20.39 -20.64
N THR A 8 -2.25 20.25 -19.93
CA THR A 8 -2.45 19.07 -19.09
C THR A 8 -3.95 18.85 -18.95
N GLN A 9 -4.52 17.98 -19.80
CA GLN A 9 -5.81 17.38 -19.50
C GLN A 9 -5.77 16.91 -18.05
N ALA A 10 -6.72 17.38 -17.24
CA ALA A 10 -6.86 16.93 -15.87
C ALA A 10 -7.11 15.41 -15.90
N GLU A 11 -6.05 14.62 -15.72
CA GLU A 11 -6.15 13.19 -15.47
C GLU A 11 -7.05 13.02 -14.25
N SER A 12 -8.14 12.25 -14.43
CA SER A 12 -9.18 11.98 -13.43
C SER A 12 -8.60 11.86 -12.01
N CYS A 13 -9.10 12.68 -11.07
CA CYS A 13 -8.66 12.68 -9.67
C CYS A 13 -9.34 11.59 -8.82
N ILE A 14 -9.72 10.46 -9.41
CA ILE A 14 -10.38 9.37 -8.68
C ILE A 14 -9.48 8.13 -8.67
N LEU A 15 -9.08 7.73 -7.47
CA LEU A 15 -8.55 6.40 -7.21
C LEU A 15 -9.64 5.36 -7.53
N ASP A 16 -9.38 4.51 -8.51
CA ASP A 16 -10.32 3.47 -8.95
C ASP A 16 -10.79 2.61 -7.76
N ASN A 17 -12.09 2.67 -7.47
CA ASN A 17 -12.73 1.91 -6.39
C ASN A 17 -12.45 0.40 -6.51
N LYS A 18 -12.42 -0.14 -7.73
CA LYS A 18 -12.07 -1.54 -7.97
C LYS A 18 -10.63 -1.81 -7.57
N LYS A 19 -9.71 -0.88 -7.87
CA LYS A 19 -8.31 -1.02 -7.47
C LYS A 19 -8.16 -1.05 -5.95
N MET A 20 -8.78 -0.11 -5.25
CA MET A 20 -8.73 0.01 -3.80
C MET A 20 -9.37 -1.19 -3.10
N LYS A 21 -10.49 -1.70 -3.62
CA LYS A 21 -11.15 -2.89 -3.07
C LYS A 21 -10.24 -4.12 -3.09
N MET A 22 -9.53 -4.39 -4.20
CA MET A 22 -8.67 -5.58 -4.24
C MET A 22 -7.41 -5.42 -3.38
N ILE A 23 -6.93 -4.19 -3.09
CA ILE A 23 -5.83 -4.01 -2.11
C ILE A 23 -6.26 -4.55 -0.76
N ILE A 24 -7.48 -4.21 -0.34
CA ILE A 24 -8.05 -4.61 0.94
C ILE A 24 -8.33 -6.10 1.00
N GLU A 25 -8.91 -6.67 -0.05
CA GLU A 25 -9.15 -8.11 -0.16
C GLU A 25 -7.82 -8.89 -0.07
N LYS A 26 -6.76 -8.42 -0.76
CA LYS A 26 -5.43 -9.04 -0.70
C LYS A 26 -4.79 -8.89 0.67
N PHE A 27 -4.88 -7.72 1.31
CA PHE A 27 -4.41 -7.56 2.69
C PHE A 27 -5.14 -8.53 3.63
N LYS A 28 -6.47 -8.60 3.58
CA LYS A 28 -7.26 -9.53 4.40
C LYS A 28 -6.80 -10.97 4.21
N TYR A 29 -6.71 -11.42 2.95
CA TYR A 29 -6.25 -12.77 2.63
C TYR A 29 -4.86 -13.06 3.22
N CYS A 30 -3.91 -12.13 3.06
CA CYS A 30 -2.58 -12.26 3.66
C CYS A 30 -2.62 -12.32 5.20
N THR A 31 -3.49 -11.53 5.84
CA THR A 31 -3.61 -11.50 7.31
C THR A 31 -4.34 -12.71 7.91
N GLU A 32 -5.19 -13.38 7.12
CA GLU A 32 -5.98 -14.54 7.54
C GLU A 32 -5.29 -15.87 7.22
N MET A 33 -4.17 -15.83 6.50
CA MET A 33 -3.38 -17.02 6.20
C MET A 33 -2.97 -17.79 7.46
N LYS A 34 -3.50 -19.00 7.60
CA LYS A 34 -3.11 -19.95 8.65
C LYS A 34 -1.91 -20.77 8.17
N THR A 35 -0.71 -20.28 8.48
CA THR A 35 0.55 -20.96 8.17
C THR A 35 1.51 -20.86 9.35
N ASN A 36 2.16 -21.99 9.68
CA ASN A 36 3.12 -22.10 10.77
C ASN A 36 4.53 -21.59 10.38
N ILE A 37 4.74 -21.30 9.08
CA ILE A 37 6.07 -21.00 8.51
C ILE A 37 6.21 -19.53 8.14
N ALA A 38 5.11 -18.92 7.69
CA ALA A 38 5.05 -17.51 7.37
C ALA A 38 4.44 -16.68 8.50
N THR A 39 4.30 -17.24 9.71
CA THR A 39 3.61 -16.57 10.83
C THR A 39 4.18 -15.19 11.11
N ARG A 40 5.52 -15.04 11.07
CA ARG A 40 6.18 -13.74 11.22
C ARG A 40 5.82 -12.77 10.09
N HIS A 41 5.86 -13.22 8.82
CA HIS A 41 5.48 -12.40 7.67
C HIS A 41 3.98 -12.02 7.72
N VAL A 42 3.11 -12.92 8.16
CA VAL A 42 1.68 -12.66 8.36
C VAL A 42 1.47 -11.60 9.46
N GLU A 43 2.19 -11.69 10.58
CA GLU A 43 2.15 -10.67 11.64
C GLU A 43 2.69 -9.31 11.18
N GLU A 44 3.76 -9.29 10.40
CA GLU A 44 4.27 -8.07 9.77
C GLU A 44 3.23 -7.45 8.84
N VAL A 45 2.59 -8.25 7.99
CA VAL A 45 1.54 -7.77 7.08
C VAL A 45 0.29 -7.30 7.82
N LYS A 46 -0.08 -7.93 8.95
CA LYS A 46 -1.15 -7.43 9.84
C LYS A 46 -0.86 -6.02 10.32
N LYS A 47 0.36 -5.75 10.79
CA LYS A 47 0.78 -4.41 11.22
C LYS A 47 0.71 -3.43 10.06
N LEU A 48 1.22 -3.80 8.89
CA LEU A 48 1.18 -2.95 7.69
C LEU A 48 -0.24 -2.66 7.22
N TYR A 49 -1.15 -3.64 7.34
CA TYR A 49 -2.55 -3.44 7.02
C TYR A 49 -3.20 -2.41 7.94
N GLU A 50 -2.94 -2.44 9.25
CA GLU A 50 -3.47 -1.42 10.17
C GLU A 50 -2.96 -0.02 9.84
N ILE A 51 -1.66 0.12 9.52
CA ILE A 51 -1.07 1.40 9.12
C ILE A 51 -1.73 1.89 7.82
N PHE A 52 -1.96 0.99 6.85
CA PHE A 52 -2.65 1.33 5.61
C PHE A 52 -4.11 1.75 5.85
N ARG A 53 -4.83 1.09 6.77
CA ARG A 53 -6.19 1.51 7.16
C ARG A 53 -6.22 2.89 7.81
N ASN A 54 -5.25 3.21 8.65
CA ASN A 54 -5.15 4.54 9.25
C ASN A 54 -4.85 5.60 8.17
N PHE A 55 -3.95 5.30 7.24
CA PHE A 55 -3.72 6.13 6.07
C PHE A 55 -5.02 6.41 5.29
N LEU A 56 -5.86 5.39 5.06
CA LEU A 56 -7.15 5.56 4.37
C LEU A 56 -8.13 6.46 5.12
N LYS A 57 -8.08 6.48 6.45
CA LYS A 57 -8.89 7.41 7.27
C LYS A 57 -8.38 8.83 7.14
N ASP A 58 -7.08 9.04 7.30
CA ASP A 58 -6.45 10.36 7.15
C ASP A 58 -6.69 10.94 5.73
N SER A 59 -6.62 10.08 4.72
CA SER A 59 -6.84 10.46 3.33
C SER A 59 -8.30 10.81 3.05
N LEU A 60 -9.24 10.14 3.72
CA LEU A 60 -10.66 10.48 3.68
C LEU A 60 -10.92 11.86 4.32
N ASP A 61 -10.31 12.14 5.47
CA ASP A 61 -10.45 13.43 6.14
C ASP A 61 -9.90 14.58 5.29
N PHE A 62 -8.71 14.39 4.69
CA PHE A 62 -8.16 15.35 3.74
C PHE A 62 -9.08 15.55 2.54
N ASN A 63 -9.65 14.48 2.00
CA ASN A 63 -10.58 14.56 0.87
C ASN A 63 -11.88 15.31 1.21
N ILE A 64 -12.39 15.19 2.44
CA ILE A 64 -13.53 15.99 2.92
C ILE A 64 -13.15 17.47 2.97
N ARG A 65 -11.93 17.80 3.42
CA ARG A 65 -11.40 19.17 3.40
C ARG A 65 -11.28 19.70 1.96
N LEU A 66 -10.70 18.92 1.05
CA LEU A 66 -10.51 19.30 -0.34
C LEU A 66 -11.85 19.57 -1.05
N LYS A 67 -12.87 18.75 -0.77
CA LYS A 67 -14.24 18.97 -1.24
C LYS A 67 -14.83 20.30 -0.76
N LYS A 68 -14.61 20.68 0.50
CA LYS A 68 -15.08 21.98 1.01
C LYS A 68 -14.31 23.11 0.34
N TYR A 69 -13.00 22.93 0.20
CA TYR A 69 -12.12 23.90 -0.41
C TYR A 69 -12.43 24.15 -1.89
N SER A 70 -12.79 23.11 -2.66
CA SER A 70 -13.16 23.27 -4.07
C SER A 70 -14.35 24.21 -4.25
N ARG A 71 -15.30 24.20 -3.31
CA ARG A 71 -16.44 25.14 -3.33
C ARG A 71 -15.98 26.58 -3.09
N SER A 72 -15.03 26.79 -2.18
CA SER A 72 -14.42 28.10 -1.95
C SER A 72 -13.68 28.61 -3.19
N VAL A 73 -12.96 27.72 -3.89
CA VAL A 73 -12.28 28.07 -5.16
C VAL A 73 -13.31 28.49 -6.21
N LEU A 74 -14.39 27.72 -6.40
CA LEU A 74 -15.44 28.04 -7.38
C LEU A 74 -16.16 29.35 -7.05
N PHE A 75 -16.52 29.57 -5.78
CA PHE A 75 -17.04 30.86 -5.33
C PHE A 75 -16.05 32.01 -5.61
N GLY A 76 -14.75 31.76 -5.39
CA GLY A 76 -13.68 32.67 -5.77
C GLY A 76 -13.71 33.06 -7.24
N THR A 77 -13.87 32.07 -8.12
CA THR A 77 -13.93 32.31 -9.57
C THR A 77 -15.18 33.09 -9.99
N GLU A 78 -16.32 32.86 -9.33
CA GLU A 78 -17.55 33.63 -9.55
C GLU A 78 -17.34 35.11 -9.20
N CYS A 79 -16.76 35.41 -8.03
CA CYS A 79 -16.47 36.78 -7.58
C CYS A 79 -15.49 37.51 -8.51
N LEU A 80 -14.43 36.83 -8.96
CA LEU A 80 -13.42 37.40 -9.87
C LEU A 80 -14.02 37.71 -11.26
N ASN A 81 -15.07 37.00 -11.66
CA ASN A 81 -15.78 37.24 -12.91
C ASN A 81 -16.84 38.35 -12.78
N ASP A 82 -17.42 38.54 -11.58
CA ASP A 82 -18.42 39.56 -11.31
C ASP A 82 -17.84 40.98 -11.39
N ASN A 83 -18.59 41.88 -12.04
CA ASN A 83 -18.25 43.29 -12.09
C ASN A 83 -18.58 44.04 -10.78
N SER A 84 -19.43 43.46 -9.92
CA SER A 84 -19.91 44.06 -8.68
C SER A 84 -18.89 43.99 -7.53
N CYS A 85 -17.98 43.02 -7.56
CA CYS A 85 -16.93 42.86 -6.55
C CYS A 85 -15.83 43.92 -6.72
N THR A 86 -15.50 44.60 -5.63
CA THR A 86 -14.43 45.60 -5.61
C THR A 86 -13.04 44.95 -5.69
N ASP A 87 -12.04 45.72 -6.09
CA ASP A 87 -10.65 45.24 -6.13
C ASP A 87 -10.13 44.82 -4.74
N ASN A 88 -10.59 45.49 -3.68
CA ASN A 88 -10.22 45.14 -2.30
C ASN A 88 -10.85 43.82 -1.85
N GLU A 89 -12.13 43.59 -2.17
CA GLU A 89 -12.82 42.32 -1.88
C GLU A 89 -12.18 41.16 -2.65
N ASN A 90 -11.89 41.37 -3.94
CA ASN A 90 -11.17 40.39 -4.76
C ASN A 90 -9.78 40.08 -4.20
N LEU A 91 -9.05 41.10 -3.73
CA LEU A 91 -7.73 40.91 -3.13
C LEU A 91 -7.79 40.14 -1.81
N ALA A 92 -8.76 40.43 -0.95
CA ALA A 92 -8.96 39.70 0.30
C ALA A 92 -9.26 38.22 0.02
N LEU A 93 -10.20 37.96 -0.90
CA LEU A 93 -10.56 36.61 -1.33
C LEU A 93 -9.39 35.81 -1.90
N LEU A 94 -8.57 36.44 -2.77
CA LEU A 94 -7.37 35.80 -3.33
C LEU A 94 -6.34 35.44 -2.25
N LYS A 95 -6.15 36.30 -1.25
CA LYS A 95 -5.24 36.02 -0.12
C LYS A 95 -5.71 34.85 0.73
N ASP A 96 -7.01 34.81 1.04
CA ASP A 96 -7.60 33.71 1.83
C ASP A 96 -7.48 32.37 1.09
N LEU A 97 -7.79 32.35 -0.21
CA LEU A 97 -7.61 31.17 -1.05
C LEU A 97 -6.14 30.74 -1.15
N LEU A 98 -5.21 31.71 -1.22
CA LEU A 98 -3.78 31.40 -1.29
C LEU A 98 -3.28 30.78 0.02
N GLU A 99 -3.70 31.31 1.16
CA GLU A 99 -3.36 30.77 2.48
C GLU A 99 -3.88 29.34 2.64
N GLU A 100 -5.16 29.10 2.32
CA GLU A 100 -5.75 27.77 2.38
C GLU A 100 -5.13 26.79 1.37
N SER A 101 -4.74 27.26 0.18
CA SER A 101 -3.99 26.44 -0.78
C SER A 101 -2.66 25.97 -0.21
N LYS A 102 -1.91 26.87 0.45
CA LYS A 102 -0.61 26.55 1.09
C LYS A 102 -0.78 25.54 2.23
N LYS A 103 -1.84 25.67 3.03
CA LYS A 103 -2.19 24.67 4.06
C LYS A 103 -2.53 23.31 3.45
N ASN A 104 -3.38 23.29 2.42
CA ASN A 104 -3.77 22.04 1.73
C ASN A 104 -2.57 21.35 1.07
N HIS A 105 -1.64 22.13 0.52
CA HIS A 105 -0.39 21.62 -0.04
C HIS A 105 0.48 20.91 1.00
N GLY A 106 0.67 21.52 2.17
CA GLY A 106 1.41 20.91 3.28
C GLY A 106 0.79 19.59 3.74
N LEU A 107 -0.53 19.57 3.91
CA LEU A 107 -1.27 18.37 4.31
C LEU A 107 -1.19 17.25 3.26
N ALA A 108 -1.35 17.58 1.98
CA ALA A 108 -1.23 16.60 0.90
C ALA A 108 0.19 16.00 0.83
N LYS A 109 1.23 16.83 1.02
CA LYS A 109 2.62 16.35 1.10
C LYS A 109 2.86 15.46 2.31
N GLU A 110 2.33 15.82 3.49
CA GLU A 110 2.46 14.99 4.68
C GLU A 110 1.78 13.63 4.52
N LEU A 111 0.56 13.61 3.96
CA LEU A 111 -0.19 12.40 3.68
C LEU A 111 0.62 11.48 2.72
N GLY A 112 1.23 12.07 1.68
CA GLY A 112 2.16 11.36 0.80
C GLY A 112 3.37 10.77 1.54
N LYS A 113 4.02 11.54 2.42
CA LYS A 113 5.19 11.06 3.18
C LYS A 113 4.86 9.82 4.03
N ARG A 114 3.70 9.77 4.68
CA ARG A 114 3.26 8.61 5.50
C ARG A 114 3.25 7.29 4.72
N LEU A 115 2.95 7.34 3.41
CA LEU A 115 3.01 6.17 2.55
C LEU A 115 4.44 5.84 2.07
N PHE A 116 5.28 6.86 1.82
CA PHE A 116 6.44 6.71 0.92
C PHE A 116 7.80 7.11 1.48
N ASP A 117 7.87 8.03 2.44
CA ASP A 117 9.15 8.56 2.93
C ASP A 117 9.29 8.39 4.45
N GLY A 118 10.40 7.79 4.87
CA GLY A 118 10.84 7.76 6.27
C GLY A 118 11.67 8.98 6.67
N GLU A 119 11.76 10.02 5.84
CA GLU A 119 12.62 11.17 6.11
C GLU A 119 11.89 12.33 6.79
N ARG A 120 12.36 12.65 8.00
CA ARG A 120 12.16 13.95 8.64
C ARG A 120 12.77 15.04 7.77
N ASN A 121 11.91 15.93 7.28
CA ASN A 121 12.33 17.27 6.92
C ASN A 121 11.51 18.24 7.75
N GLY A 122 12.21 18.92 8.67
CA GLY A 122 11.67 19.92 9.57
C GLY A 122 11.00 21.04 8.79
N GLY A 123 9.77 21.34 9.18
CA GLY A 123 8.96 22.37 8.58
C GLY A 123 7.57 22.43 9.22
N PHE A 124 7.44 23.34 10.19
CA PHE A 124 6.19 23.88 10.74
C PHE A 124 5.17 22.92 11.38
N MET A 125 5.61 22.00 12.25
CA MET A 125 4.76 21.47 13.34
C MET A 125 5.60 20.65 14.35
N GLY A 126 6.29 21.33 15.27
CA GLY A 126 7.11 20.69 16.31
C GLY A 126 6.31 19.91 17.37
N GLU A 127 5.00 20.14 17.49
CA GLU A 127 4.16 19.51 18.52
C GLU A 127 3.55 18.17 18.08
N LEU A 128 3.51 17.87 16.77
CA LEU A 128 3.03 16.59 16.25
C LEU A 128 4.15 15.53 16.11
N ASP A 129 5.41 15.98 16.11
CA ASP A 129 6.59 15.12 15.95
C ASP A 129 6.90 14.28 17.20
N GLU A 130 6.52 14.76 18.40
CA GLU A 130 6.69 14.00 19.65
C GLU A 130 5.76 12.77 19.70
N PHE A 131 4.54 12.88 19.15
CA PHE A 131 3.60 11.76 19.01
C PHE A 131 4.04 10.73 17.96
N LYS A 132 4.70 11.19 16.88
CA LYS A 132 5.24 10.34 15.80
C LYS A 132 6.44 9.50 16.26
N SER A 133 7.35 10.07 17.06
CA SER A 133 8.59 9.41 17.48
C SER A 133 8.41 8.16 18.37
N LYS A 134 7.32 8.10 19.16
CA LYS A 134 7.04 6.97 20.06
C LYS A 134 6.23 5.83 19.42
N THR A 135 5.51 6.10 18.33
CA THR A 135 4.52 5.16 17.77
C THR A 135 4.95 4.57 16.42
N PHE A 136 5.73 5.31 15.62
CA PHE A 136 6.09 4.95 14.25
C PHE A 136 7.56 5.28 13.97
N GLY A 137 8.49 4.39 14.34
CA GLY A 137 9.90 4.57 13.97
C GLY A 137 10.08 4.57 12.45
N ASP A 138 10.61 5.66 11.88
CA ASP A 138 11.20 5.89 10.53
C ASP A 138 10.96 4.84 9.41
N LYS A 139 9.72 4.36 9.20
CA LYS A 139 9.44 3.27 8.26
C LYS A 139 8.13 3.52 7.48
N SER A 140 8.27 3.98 6.24
CA SER A 140 7.16 4.05 5.28
C SER A 140 6.56 2.65 5.02
N ILE A 141 5.24 2.58 4.82
CA ILE A 141 4.50 1.34 4.52
C ILE A 141 5.11 0.61 3.32
N MET A 142 5.44 1.35 2.26
CA MET A 142 6.02 0.78 1.03
C MET A 142 7.36 0.09 1.29
N ASN A 143 8.24 0.73 2.05
CA ASN A 143 9.56 0.18 2.36
C ASN A 143 9.47 -1.10 3.18
N GLU A 144 8.56 -1.16 4.14
CA GLU A 144 8.36 -2.36 4.95
C GLU A 144 7.67 -3.48 4.16
N LEU A 145 6.69 -3.17 3.29
CA LEU A 145 6.12 -4.17 2.38
C LEU A 145 7.18 -4.79 1.48
N ILE A 146 8.06 -3.98 0.88
CA ILE A 146 9.18 -4.45 0.04
C ILE A 146 10.14 -5.31 0.86
N LYS A 147 10.49 -4.91 2.10
CA LYS A 147 11.35 -5.71 2.97
C LYS A 147 10.72 -7.06 3.32
N THR A 148 9.45 -7.08 3.70
CA THR A 148 8.71 -8.31 3.99
C THR A 148 8.63 -9.20 2.76
N GLN A 149 8.37 -8.63 1.58
CA GLN A 149 8.37 -9.37 0.30
C GLN A 149 9.75 -9.97 -0.01
N ASN A 150 10.83 -9.19 0.09
CA ASN A 150 12.19 -9.67 -0.16
C ASN A 150 12.58 -10.79 0.82
N SER A 151 12.25 -10.64 2.11
CA SER A 151 12.47 -11.68 3.11
C SER A 151 11.69 -12.96 2.79
N LEU A 152 10.43 -12.83 2.36
CA LEU A 152 9.61 -13.98 1.96
C LEU A 152 10.21 -14.67 0.73
N GLN A 153 10.73 -13.91 -0.25
CA GLN A 153 11.35 -14.46 -1.45
C GLN A 153 12.61 -15.29 -1.13
N VAL A 154 13.43 -14.85 -0.17
CA VAL A 154 14.57 -15.65 0.33
C VAL A 154 14.09 -16.97 0.92
N HIS A 155 13.07 -16.93 1.78
CA HIS A 155 12.50 -18.15 2.38
C HIS A 155 11.91 -19.10 1.32
N ILE A 156 11.25 -18.57 0.28
CA ILE A 156 10.74 -19.35 -0.84
C ILE A 156 11.88 -20.08 -1.55
N GLN A 157 13.00 -19.40 -1.78
CA GLN A 157 14.16 -20.00 -2.46
C GLN A 157 14.80 -21.11 -1.61
N ASP A 158 14.92 -20.91 -0.29
CA ASP A 158 15.45 -21.93 0.61
C ASP A 158 14.60 -23.21 0.63
N ILE A 159 13.27 -23.06 0.57
CA ILE A 159 12.34 -24.20 0.49
C ILE A 159 12.44 -24.91 -0.85
N LYS A 160 12.53 -24.18 -1.97
CA LYS A 160 12.75 -24.76 -3.31
C LYS A 160 14.02 -25.61 -3.32
N ASN A 161 15.14 -25.05 -2.85
CA ASN A 161 16.41 -25.76 -2.79
C ASN A 161 16.32 -27.04 -1.93
N LYS A 162 15.58 -27.01 -0.82
CA LYS A 162 15.34 -28.19 0.03
C LYS A 162 14.48 -29.25 -0.66
N ILE A 163 13.44 -28.84 -1.40
CA ILE A 163 12.59 -29.75 -2.19
C ILE A 163 13.43 -30.44 -3.26
N ASP A 164 14.24 -29.69 -4.01
CA ASP A 164 15.09 -30.24 -5.08
C ASP A 164 16.10 -31.27 -4.53
N LEU A 165 16.67 -31.01 -3.35
CA LEU A 165 17.56 -31.95 -2.65
C LEU A 165 16.82 -33.22 -2.19
N ASP A 166 15.62 -33.06 -1.63
CA ASP A 166 14.79 -34.17 -1.16
C ASP A 166 14.31 -35.05 -2.32
N GLU A 167 13.97 -34.46 -3.47
CA GLU A 167 13.59 -35.18 -4.70
C GLU A 167 14.76 -35.98 -5.27
N LYS A 168 15.94 -35.37 -5.40
CA LYS A 168 17.16 -36.09 -5.80
C LYS A 168 17.47 -37.25 -4.86
N THR A 169 17.25 -37.06 -3.56
CA THR A 169 17.45 -38.11 -2.55
C THR A 169 16.45 -39.26 -2.71
N LEU A 170 15.21 -38.99 -3.14
CA LEU A 170 14.22 -40.03 -3.45
C LEU A 170 14.60 -40.83 -4.69
N GLU A 171 15.08 -40.16 -5.75
CA GLU A 171 15.54 -40.79 -6.99
C GLU A 171 16.76 -41.69 -6.74
N LEU A 172 17.76 -41.21 -5.99
CA LEU A 172 18.97 -41.99 -5.64
C LEU A 172 18.69 -43.16 -4.69
N ASN A 173 17.64 -43.09 -3.87
CA ASN A 173 17.23 -44.15 -2.95
C ASN A 173 16.41 -45.28 -3.64
N GLU A 174 16.22 -45.23 -4.96
CA GLU A 174 15.82 -46.43 -5.73
C GLU A 174 17.00 -47.41 -5.91
N GLU A 175 18.25 -47.00 -5.63
CA GLU A 175 19.44 -47.85 -5.77
C GLU A 175 20.27 -48.13 -4.50
N SER A 176 20.12 -47.43 -3.35
CA SER A 176 20.91 -47.77 -2.15
C SER A 176 20.30 -47.41 -0.78
N THR A 177 20.86 -48.02 0.27
CA THR A 177 20.34 -48.17 1.64
C THR A 177 20.18 -46.87 2.46
N LEU A 178 18.94 -46.58 2.89
CA LEU A 178 18.44 -46.18 4.24
C LEU A 178 19.22 -45.20 5.16
N ASN A 179 20.31 -44.55 4.75
CA ASN A 179 21.07 -43.67 5.64
C ASN A 179 20.52 -42.22 5.70
N THR A 180 19.50 -41.88 4.91
CA THR A 180 18.99 -40.51 4.72
C THR A 180 17.68 -40.18 5.45
N LEU A 181 17.19 -41.04 6.37
CA LEU A 181 16.01 -40.71 7.17
C LEU A 181 16.31 -39.66 8.25
N SER A 182 15.43 -38.65 8.36
CA SER A 182 15.49 -37.60 9.36
C SER A 182 15.48 -38.15 10.80
N LEU A 183 16.13 -37.44 11.73
CA LEU A 183 16.36 -37.89 13.11
C LEU A 183 15.07 -38.34 13.83
N GLY A 184 13.94 -37.67 13.56
CA GLY A 184 12.63 -38.01 14.14
C GLY A 184 12.06 -39.34 13.64
N VAL A 185 12.37 -39.74 12.40
CA VAL A 185 12.03 -41.08 11.88
C VAL A 185 12.95 -42.11 12.52
N ARG A 186 14.24 -41.81 12.67
CA ARG A 186 15.19 -42.70 13.38
C ARG A 186 14.75 -42.99 14.82
N LEU A 187 14.25 -41.98 15.54
CA LEU A 187 13.75 -42.12 16.91
C LEU A 187 12.49 -42.99 17.01
N LYS A 188 11.52 -42.82 16.10
CA LYS A 188 10.33 -43.68 16.03
C LYS A 188 10.67 -45.12 15.63
N VAL A 189 11.66 -45.30 14.76
CA VAL A 189 12.16 -46.60 14.33
C VAL A 189 12.91 -47.32 15.45
N ALA A 190 13.70 -46.62 16.25
CA ALA A 190 14.40 -47.19 17.40
C ALA A 190 13.41 -47.74 18.45
N ALA A 191 12.34 -47.01 18.74
CA ALA A 191 11.30 -47.45 19.67
C ALA A 191 10.51 -48.69 19.19
N PHE A 192 10.47 -48.96 17.88
CA PHE A 192 9.79 -50.11 17.30
C PHE A 192 10.67 -51.38 17.23
N LEU A 193 11.99 -51.23 17.23
CA LEU A 193 12.94 -52.35 17.10
C LEU A 193 13.22 -53.09 18.42
N ASP A 194 12.83 -52.52 19.57
CA ASP A 194 12.98 -53.15 20.88
C ASP A 194 11.99 -54.33 21.13
N ASN A 195 10.95 -54.47 20.30
CA ASN A 195 9.99 -55.58 20.41
C ASN A 195 10.32 -56.68 19.39
N GLY A 196 10.97 -57.74 19.87
CA GLY A 196 11.67 -58.73 19.05
C GLY A 196 10.85 -59.66 18.13
N THR A 197 11.61 -60.37 17.30
CA THR A 197 11.29 -61.54 16.45
C THR A 197 10.58 -61.31 15.10
N GLY A 198 11.34 -60.80 14.13
CA GLY A 198 10.95 -60.80 12.70
C GLY A 198 11.93 -60.02 11.79
N LYS A 199 13.23 -60.32 11.86
CA LYS A 199 14.32 -59.43 11.40
C LYS A 199 14.27 -58.93 9.95
N ASN A 200 13.69 -59.68 9.01
CA ASN A 200 13.64 -59.27 7.59
C ASN A 200 12.29 -58.63 7.20
N VAL A 201 11.16 -59.19 7.63
CA VAL A 201 9.82 -58.63 7.36
C VAL A 201 9.63 -57.27 8.05
N HIS A 202 10.14 -57.11 9.27
CA HIS A 202 10.11 -55.81 9.97
C HIS A 202 10.99 -54.76 9.30
N LYS A 203 12.12 -55.15 8.68
CA LYS A 203 13.04 -54.20 8.03
C LYS A 203 12.44 -53.59 6.78
N ASP A 204 11.71 -54.37 5.98
CA ASP A 204 11.06 -53.89 4.77
C ASP A 204 9.77 -53.10 5.07
N ALA A 205 9.02 -53.49 6.10
CA ALA A 205 7.89 -52.71 6.61
C ALA A 205 8.35 -51.32 7.12
N VAL A 206 9.42 -51.27 7.91
CA VAL A 206 10.03 -50.03 8.41
C VAL A 206 10.56 -49.14 7.29
N LYS A 207 11.20 -49.71 6.26
CA LYS A 207 11.61 -48.97 5.04
C LYS A 207 10.41 -48.34 4.34
N LYS A 208 9.31 -49.10 4.19
CA LYS A 208 8.10 -48.65 3.51
C LYS A 208 7.42 -47.51 4.28
N GLU A 209 7.33 -47.62 5.61
CA GLU A 209 6.81 -46.54 6.46
C GLU A 209 7.73 -45.31 6.45
N GLY A 210 9.05 -45.49 6.49
CA GLY A 210 10.02 -44.39 6.36
C GLY A 210 9.89 -43.64 5.04
N LYS A 211 9.80 -44.36 3.90
CA LYS A 211 9.58 -43.77 2.57
C LYS A 211 8.23 -43.03 2.51
N LYS A 212 7.16 -43.61 3.08
CA LYS A 212 5.85 -42.97 3.17
C LYS A 212 5.89 -41.68 4.00
N ALA A 213 6.58 -41.70 5.15
CA ALA A 213 6.75 -40.52 6.00
C ALA A 213 7.55 -39.42 5.29
N PHE A 214 8.60 -39.79 4.55
CA PHE A 214 9.39 -38.85 3.75
C PHE A 214 8.58 -38.23 2.60
N ILE A 215 7.83 -39.04 1.84
CA ILE A 215 6.93 -38.56 0.79
C ILE A 215 5.90 -37.58 1.35
N ASN A 216 5.32 -37.89 2.52
CA ASN A 216 4.39 -36.98 3.18
C ASN A 216 5.07 -35.66 3.60
N GLN A 217 6.30 -35.71 4.12
CA GLN A 217 7.08 -34.50 4.44
C GLN A 217 7.36 -33.66 3.19
N LEU A 218 7.77 -34.29 2.09
CA LEU A 218 8.01 -33.60 0.81
C LEU A 218 6.72 -32.99 0.25
N SER A 219 5.61 -33.72 0.30
CA SER A 219 4.29 -33.21 -0.11
C SER A 219 3.88 -32.00 0.73
N ASN A 220 4.11 -32.02 2.04
CA ASN A 220 3.85 -30.88 2.90
C ASN A 220 4.70 -29.66 2.51
N LYS A 221 6.01 -29.83 2.28
CA LYS A 221 6.90 -28.75 1.80
C LYS A 221 6.44 -28.16 0.47
N LYS A 222 5.97 -28.99 -0.47
CA LYS A 222 5.40 -28.53 -1.75
C LYS A 222 4.13 -27.72 -1.54
N ASN A 223 3.22 -28.18 -0.68
CA ASN A 223 2.01 -27.44 -0.34
C ASN A 223 2.34 -26.09 0.33
N GLU A 224 3.33 -26.07 1.22
CA GLU A 224 3.83 -24.85 1.86
C GLU A 224 4.40 -23.87 0.83
N LEU A 225 5.19 -24.35 -0.13
CA LEU A 225 5.74 -23.55 -1.22
C LEU A 225 4.63 -22.91 -2.06
N ILE A 226 3.55 -23.64 -2.36
CA ILE A 226 2.38 -23.11 -3.09
C ILE A 226 1.76 -21.93 -2.31
N ILE A 227 1.52 -22.10 -1.01
CA ILE A 227 0.93 -21.06 -0.15
C ILE A 227 1.84 -19.82 -0.11
N MET A 228 3.15 -20.00 0.05
CA MET A 228 4.11 -18.90 0.11
C MET A 228 4.23 -18.14 -1.22
N ASN A 229 4.16 -18.84 -2.36
CA ASN A 229 4.12 -18.19 -3.66
C ASN A 229 2.86 -17.34 -3.83
N LEU A 230 1.68 -17.85 -3.43
CA LEU A 230 0.44 -17.07 -3.45
C LEU A 230 0.54 -15.82 -2.58
N PHE A 231 1.09 -15.96 -1.37
CA PHE A 231 1.33 -14.83 -0.47
C PHE A 231 2.25 -13.78 -1.12
N ASN A 232 3.35 -14.21 -1.74
CA ASN A 232 4.28 -13.31 -2.43
C ASN A 232 3.64 -12.58 -3.61
N GLU A 233 2.79 -13.24 -4.40
CA GLU A 233 2.06 -12.60 -5.51
C GLU A 233 1.03 -11.58 -5.01
N ASP A 234 0.38 -11.84 -3.88
CA ASP A 234 -0.51 -10.87 -3.26
C ASP A 234 0.24 -9.64 -2.73
N LEU A 235 1.40 -9.84 -2.08
CA LEU A 235 2.27 -8.75 -1.67
C LEU A 235 2.74 -7.88 -2.85
N LYS A 236 3.20 -8.49 -3.95
CA LYS A 236 3.55 -7.75 -5.18
C LYS A 236 2.40 -6.90 -5.69
N SER A 237 1.20 -7.47 -5.71
CA SER A 237 0.02 -6.75 -6.17
C SER A 237 -0.39 -5.63 -5.21
N ILE A 238 -0.19 -5.78 -3.90
CA ILE A 238 -0.43 -4.69 -2.93
C ILE A 238 0.58 -3.56 -3.18
N ILE A 239 1.86 -3.89 -3.29
CA ILE A 239 2.97 -2.95 -3.53
C ILE A 239 2.73 -2.13 -4.80
N SER A 240 2.45 -2.80 -5.92
CA SER A 240 2.18 -2.13 -7.20
C SER A 240 1.01 -1.14 -7.11
N ARG A 241 -0.06 -1.48 -6.38
CA ARG A 241 -1.23 -0.62 -6.26
C ARG A 241 -1.05 0.52 -5.27
N ILE A 242 -0.23 0.33 -4.24
CA ILE A 242 0.19 1.42 -3.36
C ILE A 242 1.02 2.44 -4.15
N ASP A 243 1.78 2.00 -5.16
CA ASP A 243 2.48 2.92 -6.07
C ASP A 243 1.52 3.70 -6.99
N ASP A 244 0.39 3.10 -7.42
CA ASP A 244 -0.68 3.85 -8.09
C ASP A 244 -1.24 4.97 -7.18
N ILE A 245 -1.47 4.67 -5.90
CA ILE A 245 -1.90 5.65 -4.89
C ILE A 245 -0.86 6.78 -4.75
N LYS A 246 0.44 6.47 -4.86
CA LYS A 246 1.52 7.46 -4.87
C LYS A 246 1.38 8.46 -5.98
N THR A 247 1.22 7.94 -7.18
CA THR A 247 1.13 8.74 -8.41
C THR A 247 -0.09 9.65 -8.34
N PHE A 248 -1.21 9.11 -7.84
CA PHE A 248 -2.42 9.89 -7.57
C PHE A 248 -2.14 11.08 -6.64
N TRP A 249 -1.55 10.85 -5.46
CA TRP A 249 -1.29 11.94 -4.50
C TRP A 249 -0.28 12.97 -5.00
N LYS A 250 0.72 12.54 -5.78
CA LYS A 250 1.63 13.46 -6.48
C LYS A 250 0.86 14.35 -7.46
N GLY A 251 -0.13 13.81 -8.17
CA GLY A 251 -1.04 14.59 -9.02
C GLY A 251 -1.82 15.64 -8.22
N GLN A 252 -2.39 15.26 -7.07
CA GLN A 252 -3.12 16.19 -6.21
C GLN A 252 -2.25 17.35 -5.72
N VAL A 253 -1.00 17.07 -5.32
CA VAL A 253 -0.04 18.11 -4.93
C VAL A 253 0.23 19.08 -6.08
N LYS A 254 0.45 18.57 -7.30
CA LYS A 254 0.67 19.42 -8.48
C LYS A 254 -0.54 20.31 -8.82
N ILE A 255 -1.75 19.80 -8.65
CA ILE A 255 -2.98 20.59 -8.87
C ILE A 255 -3.03 21.76 -7.89
N ILE A 256 -2.69 21.53 -6.61
CA ILE A 256 -2.63 22.58 -5.60
C ILE A 256 -1.49 23.57 -5.88
N GLU A 257 -0.32 23.09 -6.34
CA GLU A 257 0.79 23.97 -6.74
C GLU A 257 0.40 24.89 -7.91
N CYS A 258 -0.27 24.35 -8.94
CA CYS A 258 -0.81 25.17 -10.03
C CYS A 258 -1.83 26.21 -9.53
N LEU A 259 -2.67 25.86 -8.55
CA LEU A 259 -3.61 26.80 -7.95
C LEU A 259 -2.87 27.93 -7.23
N ILE A 260 -1.85 27.61 -6.42
CA ILE A 260 -1.01 28.59 -5.73
C ILE A 260 -0.40 29.57 -6.74
N GLU A 261 0.22 29.06 -7.80
CA GLU A 261 0.83 29.89 -8.84
C GLU A 261 -0.18 30.83 -9.52
N ASN A 262 -1.37 30.32 -9.83
CA ASN A 262 -2.42 31.12 -10.46
C ASN A 262 -2.99 32.18 -9.51
N LEU A 263 -3.15 31.86 -8.22
CA LEU A 263 -3.58 32.82 -7.21
C LEU A 263 -2.53 33.91 -7.00
N GLU A 264 -1.25 33.55 -6.94
CA GLU A 264 -0.14 34.51 -6.83
C GLU A 264 -0.08 35.45 -8.05
N LYS A 265 -0.26 34.91 -9.27
CA LYS A 265 -0.36 35.71 -10.50
C LYS A 265 -1.58 36.60 -10.56
N SER A 266 -2.65 36.27 -9.83
CA SER A 266 -3.89 37.08 -9.81
C SER A 266 -3.77 38.33 -8.92
N ILE A 267 -2.78 38.37 -8.04
CA ILE A 267 -2.55 39.50 -7.13
C ILE A 267 -1.82 40.61 -7.90
N GLY A 268 -2.46 41.78 -8.01
CA GLY A 268 -1.86 42.97 -8.62
C GLY A 268 -1.95 43.06 -10.15
N VAL A 269 -2.68 42.15 -10.81
CA VAL A 269 -2.92 42.20 -12.26
C VAL A 269 -4.26 42.84 -12.63
N GLU A 270 -4.37 43.28 -13.87
CA GLU A 270 -5.57 43.93 -14.41
C GLU A 270 -6.80 43.00 -14.40
N LYS A 271 -7.99 43.61 -14.34
CA LYS A 271 -9.29 42.89 -14.28
C LYS A 271 -9.47 41.85 -15.38
N ILE A 272 -9.01 42.13 -16.61
CA ILE A 272 -9.14 41.19 -17.73
C ILE A 272 -8.26 39.94 -17.54
N GLN A 273 -7.06 40.09 -16.96
CA GLN A 273 -6.14 38.99 -16.68
C GLN A 273 -6.66 38.14 -15.51
N ARG A 274 -7.24 38.77 -14.48
CA ARG A 274 -7.90 38.03 -13.38
C ARG A 274 -9.05 37.15 -13.87
N ARG A 275 -9.84 37.62 -14.84
CA ARG A 275 -10.92 36.83 -15.45
C ARG A 275 -10.41 35.63 -16.24
N GLN A 276 -9.31 35.80 -16.96
CA GLN A 276 -8.66 34.68 -17.67
C GLN A 276 -8.19 33.61 -16.69
N ILE A 277 -7.56 34.03 -15.58
CA ILE A 277 -7.13 33.10 -14.53
C ILE A 277 -8.34 32.43 -13.85
N ALA A 278 -9.41 33.19 -13.57
CA ALA A 278 -10.63 32.65 -12.96
C ALA A 278 -11.25 31.53 -13.80
N ARG A 279 -11.30 31.67 -15.14
CA ARG A 279 -11.78 30.60 -16.03
C ARG A 279 -10.93 29.34 -15.96
N VAL A 280 -9.60 29.49 -15.94
CA VAL A 280 -8.68 28.34 -15.80
C VAL A 280 -8.89 27.61 -14.47
N LEU A 281 -9.11 28.37 -13.39
CA LEU A 281 -9.40 27.80 -12.07
C LEU A 281 -10.75 27.08 -12.06
N GLU A 282 -11.78 27.67 -12.63
CA GLU A 282 -13.13 27.08 -12.73
C GLU A 282 -13.09 25.76 -13.48
N GLU A 283 -12.47 25.72 -14.66
CA GLU A 283 -12.37 24.51 -15.47
C GLU A 283 -11.64 23.36 -14.76
N ARG A 284 -10.59 23.68 -14.00
CA ARG A 284 -9.80 22.68 -13.27
C ARG A 284 -10.51 22.18 -12.01
N TRP A 285 -11.31 23.01 -11.35
CA TRP A 285 -11.89 22.69 -10.04
C TRP A 285 -13.39 22.33 -10.06
N LYS A 286 -14.10 22.56 -11.17
CA LYS A 286 -15.55 22.28 -11.30
C LYS A 286 -15.94 20.83 -10.99
N ASN A 287 -15.04 19.87 -11.28
CA ASN A 287 -15.30 18.45 -11.06
C ASN A 287 -14.80 17.94 -9.70
N MET A 288 -13.94 18.70 -9.00
CA MET A 288 -13.26 18.27 -7.78
C MET A 288 -14.24 17.84 -6.67
N GLU A 289 -15.39 18.51 -6.53
CA GLU A 289 -16.40 18.09 -5.56
C GLU A 289 -16.96 16.69 -5.87
N SER A 290 -17.24 16.41 -7.15
CA SER A 290 -17.77 15.12 -7.58
C SER A 290 -16.74 14.01 -7.44
N GLU A 291 -15.48 14.31 -7.76
CA GLU A 291 -14.34 13.39 -7.62
C GLU A 291 -14.12 13.07 -6.14
N CYS A 292 -14.13 14.07 -5.26
CA CYS A 292 -14.03 13.88 -3.81
C CYS A 292 -15.19 13.04 -3.27
N LYS A 293 -16.42 13.20 -3.79
CA LYS A 293 -17.56 12.33 -3.41
C LYS A 293 -17.31 10.89 -3.85
N GLY A 294 -16.81 10.68 -5.07
CA GLY A 294 -16.44 9.37 -5.60
C GLY A 294 -15.41 8.67 -4.72
N TYR A 295 -14.32 9.38 -4.39
CA TYR A 295 -13.28 8.89 -3.49
C TYR A 295 -13.83 8.54 -2.11
N SER A 296 -14.61 9.45 -1.50
CA SER A 296 -15.20 9.22 -0.17
C SER A 296 -16.07 7.97 -0.15
N LYS A 297 -16.88 7.76 -1.19
CA LYS A 297 -17.72 6.56 -1.32
C LYS A 297 -16.86 5.28 -1.43
N ALA A 298 -15.82 5.31 -2.26
CA ALA A 298 -14.92 4.17 -2.45
C ALA A 298 -14.21 3.79 -1.14
N VAL A 299 -13.60 4.76 -0.46
CA VAL A 299 -12.88 4.53 0.80
C VAL A 299 -13.82 4.13 1.94
N ASN A 300 -14.98 4.77 2.08
CA ASN A 300 -15.94 4.37 3.11
C ASN A 300 -16.45 2.95 2.92
N ASN A 301 -16.81 2.55 1.70
CA ASN A 301 -17.21 1.17 1.43
C ASN A 301 -16.13 0.18 1.86
N ILE A 302 -14.86 0.51 1.61
CA ILE A 302 -13.72 -0.31 2.01
C ILE A 302 -13.59 -0.40 3.53
N LEU A 303 -13.68 0.73 4.23
CA LEU A 303 -13.55 0.78 5.68
C LEU A 303 -14.71 0.08 6.39
N THR A 304 -15.92 0.11 5.82
CA THR A 304 -17.12 -0.53 6.41
C THR A 304 -17.25 -2.01 6.09
N THR A 305 -16.81 -2.48 4.91
CA THR A 305 -16.85 -3.92 4.53
C THR A 305 -15.82 -4.76 5.31
N THR A 306 -15.16 -4.21 6.33
CA THR A 306 -14.12 -4.90 7.11
C THR A 306 -14.38 -4.95 8.61
N ASN A 307 -15.59 -4.54 9.02
CA ASN A 307 -16.21 -4.93 10.29
C ASN A 307 -17.16 -6.10 10.06
#